data_AF-A0AAW2P6Q3-F1
#
_entry.id   AF-A0AAW2P6Q3-F1
#
_cell.length_a   1.000
_cell.length_b   1.000
_cell.length_c   1.000
_cell.angle_alpha   90.00
_cell.angle_beta   90.00
_cell.angle_gamma   90.00
#
_symmetry.space_group_name_H-M   'P 1'
#
loop_
_entity.id
_entity.type
_entity.pdbx_description
1 polymer ?
#
loop_
_entity_poly.entity_id
_entity_poly.type
_entity_poly.pdbx_seq_one_letter_code
_entity_poly.pdbx_strand_id
1 'polypeptide(L)' 'MVVALDLQDFLLRARVLKLYRQALRISRRAPGDSKDELRLMIRQEMENNRVCKDKQRIRFLISGLEKLKRLDETLDMQGR' A
#
# COMPACT_ATOMS: atom_id res chain seq x y z
N MET A 1 -1.77 -14.33 -24.02
CA MET A 1 -2.33 -15.44 -23.22
C MET A 1 -2.61 -14.92 -21.82
N VAL A 2 -3.84 -15.04 -21.33
CA VAL A 2 -4.18 -14.70 -19.93
C VAL A 2 -3.63 -15.81 -19.04
N VAL A 3 -2.65 -15.51 -18.21
CA VAL A 3 -2.17 -16.46 -17.19
C VAL A 3 -3.23 -16.50 -16.10
N ALA A 4 -3.89 -17.64 -15.93
CA ALA A 4 -4.80 -17.84 -14.82
C ALA A 4 -4.02 -17.76 -13.51
N LEU A 5 -4.44 -16.86 -12.61
CA LEU A 5 -3.86 -16.77 -11.28
C LEU A 5 -4.31 -17.99 -10.48
N ASP A 6 -3.40 -18.59 -9.71
CA ASP A 6 -3.83 -19.54 -8.70
C ASP A 6 -4.59 -18.80 -7.58
N LEU A 7 -5.32 -19.56 -6.75
CA LEU A 7 -6.12 -18.97 -5.67
C LEU A 7 -5.28 -18.11 -4.72
N GLN A 8 -4.04 -18.53 -4.45
CA GLN A 8 -3.15 -17.84 -3.53
C GLN A 8 -2.68 -16.51 -4.12
N ASP A 9 -2.34 -16.48 -5.40
CA ASP A 9 -1.97 -15.29 -6.16
C ASP A 9 -3.13 -14.29 -6.21
N PHE A 10 -4.35 -14.80 -6.45
CA PHE A 10 -5.57 -13.98 -6.42
C PHE A 10 -5.76 -13.31 -5.05
N LEU A 11 -5.67 -14.09 -3.96
CA LEU A 11 -5.82 -13.58 -2.60
C LEU A 11 -4.72 -12.59 -2.21
N LEU A 12 -3.47 -12.86 -2.59
CA LEU A 12 -2.35 -11.94 -2.36
C LEU A 12 -2.55 -10.64 -3.12
N ARG A 13 -2.93 -10.69 -4.40
CA ARG A 13 -3.21 -9.50 -5.21
C ARG A 13 -4.36 -8.67 -4.63
N ALA A 14 -5.43 -9.31 -4.15
CA ALA A 14 -6.53 -8.63 -3.48
C ALA A 14 -6.05 -7.90 -2.20
N ARG A 15 -5.19 -8.53 -1.40
CA ARG A 15 -4.59 -7.91 -0.20
C ARG A 15 -3.68 -6.73 -0.54
N VAL A 16 -2.83 -6.85 -1.55
CA VAL A 16 -1.99 -5.75 -2.06
C VAL A 16 -2.85 -4.57 -2.51
N LEU A 17 -3.91 -4.82 -3.28
CA LEU A 17 -4.80 -3.76 -3.73
C LEU A 17 -5.60 -3.12 -2.59
N LYS A 18 -5.94 -3.87 -1.54
CA LYS A 18 -6.55 -3.32 -0.32
C LYS A 18 -5.56 -2.40 0.40
N LEU A 19 -4.32 -2.84 0.55
CA LEU A 19 -3.24 -2.06 1.16
C LEU A 19 -2.99 -0.74 0.44
N TYR A 20 -2.83 -0.80 -0.89
CA TYR A 20 -2.62 0.37 -1.73
C TYR A 20 -3.75 1.40 -1.59
N ARG A 21 -5.01 0.94 -1.65
CA ARG A 21 -6.18 1.81 -1.45
C ARG A 21 -6.20 2.44 -0.06
N GLN A 22 -5.80 1.71 0.98
CA GLN A 22 -5.71 2.24 2.34
C GLN A 22 -4.62 3.31 2.44
N ALA A 23 -3.42 3.04 1.90
CA ALA A 23 -2.32 4.02 1.89
C ALA A 23 -2.73 5.33 1.19
N LEU A 24 -3.38 5.24 0.02
CA LEU A 24 -3.93 6.41 -0.68
C LEU A 24 -5.02 7.15 0.10
N ARG A 25 -5.80 6.45 0.92
CA ARG A 25 -6.82 7.11 1.76
C ARG A 25 -6.18 7.90 2.89
N ILE A 26 -5.18 7.31 3.55
CA ILE A 26 -4.39 7.94 4.63
C ILE A 26 -3.63 9.14 4.08
N SER A 27 -3.05 9.03 2.88
CA SER A 27 -2.25 10.13 2.30
C SER A 27 -3.06 11.40 2.05
N ARG A 28 -4.39 11.31 1.87
CA ARG A 28 -5.28 12.48 1.76
C ARG A 28 -5.39 13.27 3.06
N ARG A 29 -5.07 12.65 4.19
CA ARG A 29 -5.10 13.24 5.54
C ARG A 29 -3.81 13.98 5.89
N ALA A 30 -2.73 13.77 5.12
CA ALA A 30 -1.48 14.49 5.31
C ALA A 30 -1.68 16.00 5.13
N PRO A 31 -0.92 16.89 5.78
CA PRO A 31 -1.09 18.34 5.66
C PRO A 31 -0.48 18.92 4.38
N GLY A 32 -1.16 19.89 3.76
CA GLY A 32 -0.61 20.74 2.68
C GLY A 32 0.04 19.98 1.51
N ASP A 33 1.23 20.45 1.11
CA ASP A 33 2.01 19.97 -0.05
C ASP A 33 2.53 18.53 0.12
N SER A 34 2.59 18.01 1.36
CA SER A 34 3.05 16.64 1.63
C SER A 34 2.08 15.56 1.13
N LYS A 35 0.82 15.92 0.83
CA LYS A 35 -0.19 14.99 0.28
C LYS A 35 0.23 14.39 -1.05
N ASP A 36 0.70 15.24 -1.96
CA ASP A 36 1.03 14.86 -3.33
C ASP A 36 2.35 14.08 -3.37
N GLU A 37 3.32 14.51 -2.58
CA GLU A 37 4.58 13.78 -2.39
C GLU A 37 4.32 12.37 -1.83
N LEU A 38 3.53 12.25 -0.75
CA LEU A 38 3.23 10.96 -0.15
C LEU A 38 2.45 10.04 -1.11
N ARG A 39 1.53 10.61 -1.90
CA ARG A 39 0.82 9.87 -2.96
C ARG A 39 1.76 9.39 -4.05
N LEU A 40 2.73 10.20 -4.45
CA LEU A 40 3.75 9.83 -5.43
C LEU A 40 4.62 8.69 -4.92
N MET A 41 5.11 8.79 -3.67
CA MET A 41 5.90 7.72 -3.03
C MET A 41 5.13 6.40 -2.97
N ILE A 42 3.85 6.43 -2.56
CA ILE A 42 3.00 5.23 -2.53
C ILE A 42 2.88 4.58 -3.92
N ARG A 43 2.73 5.39 -4.97
CA ARG A 43 2.65 4.89 -6.36
C ARG A 43 3.99 4.31 -6.82
N GLN A 44 5.09 5.01 -6.52
CA GLN A 44 6.42 4.57 -6.88
C GLN A 44 6.75 3.20 -6.25
N GLU A 45 6.38 3.00 -4.98
CA GLU A 45 6.60 1.71 -4.31
C GLU A 45 5.83 0.55 -4.95
N MET A 46 4.61 0.80 -5.40
CA MET A 46 3.83 -0.20 -6.13
C MET A 46 4.47 -0.53 -7.48
N GLU A 47 5.00 0.48 -8.18
CA GLU A 47 5.66 0.30 -9.48
C GLU A 47 7.00 -0.44 -9.33
N ASN A 48 7.80 -0.08 -8.32
CA ASN A 48 9.06 -0.73 -7.98
C ASN A 48 8.88 -2.24 -7.73
N ASN A 49 7.73 -2.65 -7.20
CA ASN A 49 7.42 -4.05 -6.88
C ASN A 49 6.46 -4.72 -7.89
N ARG A 50 6.10 -4.06 -9.00
CA ARG A 50 5.07 -4.51 -9.95
C ARG A 50 5.31 -5.92 -10.49
N VAL A 51 6.57 -6.30 -10.69
CA VAL A 51 6.98 -7.60 -11.27
C VAL A 51 7.33 -8.65 -10.21
N CYS A 52 7.18 -8.32 -8.92
CA CYS A 52 7.46 -9.25 -7.84
C CYS A 52 6.48 -10.44 -7.89
N LYS A 53 7.02 -11.66 -8.03
CA LYS A 53 6.27 -12.92 -8.03
C LYS A 53 6.54 -13.77 -6.78
N ASP A 54 7.48 -13.36 -5.94
CA ASP A 54 7.81 -14.07 -4.70
C ASP A 54 6.69 -13.85 -3.67
N LYS A 55 5.92 -14.91 -3.42
CA LYS A 55 4.80 -14.92 -2.48
C LYS A 55 5.22 -14.59 -1.04
N GLN A 56 6.43 -14.99 -0.61
CA GLN A 56 6.93 -14.65 0.73
C GLN A 56 7.29 -13.18 0.82
N ARG A 57 7.98 -12.64 -0.19
CA ARG A 57 8.28 -11.22 -0.28
C ARG A 57 7.01 -10.37 -0.31
N ILE A 58 6.00 -10.78 -1.08
CA ILE A 58 4.70 -10.10 -1.11
C ILE A 58 4.03 -10.12 0.27
N ARG A 59 4.04 -11.27 0.97
CA ARG A 59 3.51 -11.36 2.35
C ARG A 59 4.24 -10.44 3.31
N PHE A 60 5.56 -10.39 3.23
CA PHE A 60 6.38 -9.48 4.03
C PHE A 60 6.02 -8.02 3.76
N LEU A 61 5.95 -7.60 2.49
CA LEU A 61 5.54 -6.25 2.12
C LEU A 61 4.12 -5.90 2.61
N ILE A 62 3.18 -6.85 2.54
CA ILE A 62 1.82 -6.67 3.07
C ILE A 62 1.82 -6.48 4.59
N SER A 63 2.72 -7.16 5.33
CA SER A 63 2.81 -7.02 6.79
C SER A 63 3.18 -5.59 7.25
N GLY A 64 3.66 -4.75 6.32
CA GLY A 64 3.82 -3.31 6.54
C GLY A 64 2.52 -2.53 6.86
N LEU A 65 1.35 -3.18 6.83
CA LEU A 65 0.06 -2.63 7.26
C LEU A 65 0.10 -1.93 8.63
N GLU A 66 0.84 -2.48 9.60
CA GLU A 66 0.97 -1.87 10.92
C GLU A 66 1.63 -0.48 10.86
N LYS A 67 2.58 -0.29 9.95
CA LYS A 67 3.22 1.02 9.75
C LYS A 67 2.23 2.05 9.21
N LEU A 68 1.33 1.64 8.30
CA LEU A 68 0.27 2.52 7.82
C LEU A 68 -0.75 2.86 8.92
N LYS A 69 -1.08 1.90 9.80
CA LYS A 69 -1.98 2.17 10.92
C LYS A 69 -1.37 3.22 11.87
N ARG A 70 -0.09 3.08 12.21
CA ARG A 70 0.63 4.08 13.01
C ARG A 70 0.70 5.45 12.33
N LEU A 71 0.90 5.48 11.01
CA LEU A 71 0.88 6.71 10.24
C LEU A 71 -0.50 7.39 10.31
N ASP A 72 -1.58 6.62 10.14
CA ASP A 72 -2.95 7.12 10.25
C ASP A 72 -3.23 7.68 11.65
N GLU A 73 -2.85 6.95 12.71
CA GLU A 73 -2.96 7.38 14.11
C GLU A 73 -2.14 8.67 14.38
N THR A 74 -0.95 8.79 13.80
CA THR A 74 -0.11 10.00 13.94
C THR A 74 -0.74 11.20 13.23
N LEU A 75 -1.29 11.00 12.03
CA LEU A 75 -2.00 12.04 11.28
C LEU A 75 -3.32 12.43 11.96
N ASP A 76 -4.01 11.48 12.62
CA ASP A 76 -5.16 11.74 13.50
C ASP A 76 -4.80 12.71 14.63
N MET A 77 -3.71 12.44 15.34
CA MET A 77 -3.26 13.26 16.47
C MET A 77 -2.73 14.64 16.04
N GLN A 78 -2.28 14.77 14.78
CA GLN A 78 -1.87 16.05 14.19
C GLN A 78 -3.05 16.87 13.65
N GLY A 79 -4.25 16.29 13.59
CA GLY A 79 -5.49 17.00 13.29
C GLY A 79 -5.83 17.99 14.40
N ARG A 80 -5.62 19.28 14.14
CA ARG A 80 -6.40 20.36 14.75
C ARG A 80 -7.82 20.36 14.21
#